data_AF-A0A953Z0E7-F1
#
_entry.id   AF-A0A953Z0E7-F1
#
_cell.length_a   1.000
_cell.length_b   1.000
_cell.length_c   1.000
_cell.angle_alpha   90.00
_cell.angle_beta   90.00
_cell.angle_gamma   90.00
#
_symmetry.space_group_name_H-M   'P 1'
#
loop_
_entity.id
_entity.type
_entity.pdbx_description
1 polymer ?
#
loop_
_entity_poly.entity_id
_entity_poly.type
_entity_poly.pdbx_seq_one_letter_code
_entity_poly.pdbx_strand_id
1 'polypeptide(L)'
;MGILFLASLVLVSYVEQNKKSLELSGEKETVVTGDSEACVACHTEQTPGIVGHWEGSKHAELGVGCYECHKADEGDLDGWNHNGYFIATIVTPKDCGGCHKHESEEFQHSHHAKGGNILHSLDNLLAEVVEGHRGDWEVQDPHNPGQTVKINGSSFANSGCQQCHGSQVAILDENDKPISPWTLKIDKEGGKAVVTFDDTTLKKAKLKKNKEGKPLFHHETWPNTGIGRLNLDGSRGSCSACHSRHDFSPRRARQPENCGKCHLGPDHPQKEIYEESKHGVAYRD
;
A
#
# COMPACT_ATOMS: atom_id res chain seq x y z
N MET A 1 -13.11 -38.10 -30.10
CA MET A 1 -12.16 -37.04 -29.69
C MET A 1 -12.68 -36.16 -28.55
N GLY A 2 -13.92 -35.65 -28.58
CA GLY A 2 -14.42 -34.75 -27.52
C GLY A 2 -14.54 -35.33 -26.10
N ILE A 3 -14.98 -36.59 -25.95
CA ILE A 3 -15.17 -37.23 -24.64
C ILE A 3 -13.83 -37.50 -23.94
N LEU A 4 -12.81 -37.95 -24.67
CA LEU A 4 -11.48 -38.18 -24.12
C LEU A 4 -10.80 -36.87 -23.69
N PHE A 5 -11.02 -35.80 -24.46
CA PHE A 5 -10.53 -34.46 -24.10
C PHE A 5 -11.22 -33.93 -22.83
N LEU A 6 -12.55 -34.01 -22.73
CA LEU A 6 -13.28 -33.64 -21.52
C LEU A 6 -12.87 -34.49 -20.30
N ALA A 7 -12.68 -35.79 -20.47
CA ALA A 7 -12.21 -36.66 -19.40
C ALA A 7 -10.79 -36.27 -18.92
N SER A 8 -9.91 -35.88 -19.84
CA SER A 8 -8.57 -35.39 -19.48
C SER A 8 -8.62 -34.05 -18.73
N LEU A 9 -9.52 -33.13 -19.10
CA LEU A 9 -9.69 -31.86 -18.39
C LEU A 9 -10.24 -32.06 -16.98
N VAL A 10 -11.22 -32.95 -16.80
CA VAL A 10 -11.76 -33.30 -15.48
C VAL A 10 -10.69 -33.98 -14.63
N LEU A 11 -9.90 -34.90 -15.21
CA LEU A 11 -8.81 -35.57 -14.51
C LEU A 11 -7.70 -34.59 -14.11
N VAL A 12 -7.28 -33.69 -15.00
CA VAL A 12 -6.30 -32.64 -14.69
C VAL A 12 -6.85 -31.72 -13.61
N SER A 13 -8.09 -31.26 -13.74
CA SER A 13 -8.75 -30.44 -12.71
C SER A 13 -8.77 -31.13 -11.35
N TYR A 14 -9.11 -32.42 -11.31
CA TYR A 14 -9.13 -33.23 -10.09
C TYR A 14 -7.72 -33.42 -9.49
N VAL A 15 -6.72 -33.71 -10.32
CA VAL A 15 -5.33 -33.87 -9.88
C VAL A 15 -4.77 -32.56 -9.36
N GLU A 16 -5.03 -31.44 -10.05
CA GLU A 16 -4.59 -30.11 -9.61
C GLU A 16 -5.35 -29.64 -8.37
N GLN A 17 -6.64 -29.95 -8.24
CA GLN A 17 -7.39 -29.72 -7.00
C GLN A 17 -6.82 -30.53 -5.83
N ASN A 18 -6.48 -31.81 -6.05
CA ASN A 18 -5.89 -32.64 -4.99
C ASN A 18 -4.46 -32.26 -4.65
N LYS A 19 -3.63 -31.87 -5.62
CA LYS A 19 -2.31 -31.30 -5.33
C LYS A 19 -2.43 -30.04 -4.51
N LYS A 20 -3.32 -29.12 -4.91
CA LYS A 20 -3.60 -27.91 -4.16
C LYS A 20 -4.16 -28.24 -2.77
N SER A 21 -5.06 -29.22 -2.65
CA SER A 21 -5.57 -29.65 -1.34
C SER A 21 -4.48 -30.31 -0.50
N LEU A 22 -3.51 -31.00 -1.10
CA LEU A 22 -2.39 -31.62 -0.39
C LEU A 22 -1.35 -30.58 0.05
N GLU A 23 -1.05 -29.60 -0.79
CA GLU A 23 -0.26 -28.41 -0.44
C GLU A 23 -0.93 -27.60 0.68
N LEU A 24 -2.26 -27.55 0.70
CA LEU A 24 -3.07 -26.96 1.77
C LEU A 24 -3.21 -27.90 2.99
N SER A 25 -3.09 -29.22 2.83
CA SER A 25 -3.24 -30.23 3.90
C SER A 25 -2.05 -30.32 4.84
N GLY A 26 -0.96 -29.61 4.55
CA GLY A 26 -0.10 -29.07 5.58
C GLY A 26 -0.85 -27.95 6.29
N GLU A 27 -2.01 -28.26 6.88
CA GLU A 27 -2.96 -27.32 7.44
C GLU A 27 -2.26 -26.66 8.62
N LYS A 28 -1.73 -25.47 8.35
CA LYS A 28 -1.10 -24.62 9.34
C LYS A 28 -2.22 -24.15 10.25
N GLU A 29 -2.22 -24.65 11.47
CA GLU A 29 -3.20 -24.29 12.48
C GLU A 29 -3.21 -22.76 12.64
N THR A 30 -4.35 -22.14 12.31
CA THR A 30 -4.54 -20.71 12.47
C THR A 30 -4.83 -20.43 13.94
N VAL A 31 -4.03 -19.55 14.52
CA VAL A 31 -4.23 -19.13 15.90
C VAL A 31 -4.96 -17.79 15.86
N VAL A 32 -6.26 -17.82 16.17
CA VAL A 32 -7.03 -16.59 16.36
C VAL A 32 -6.98 -16.25 17.85
N THR A 33 -6.54 -15.04 18.19
CA THR A 33 -6.41 -14.64 19.59
C THR A 33 -7.37 -13.50 19.93
N GLY A 34 -8.00 -13.58 21.10
CA GLY A 34 -8.70 -12.47 21.74
C GLY A 34 -9.65 -11.70 20.84
N ASP A 35 -9.40 -10.39 20.72
CA ASP A 35 -10.26 -9.45 20.00
C ASP A 35 -10.36 -9.73 18.49
N SER A 36 -9.38 -10.44 17.92
CA SER A 36 -9.40 -10.82 16.50
C SER A 36 -10.43 -11.91 16.18
N GLU A 37 -10.96 -12.66 17.17
CA GLU A 37 -11.99 -13.68 16.95
C GLU A 37 -13.27 -13.08 16.35
N ALA A 38 -13.72 -11.95 16.91
CA ALA A 38 -14.91 -11.24 16.42
C ALA A 38 -14.67 -10.68 15.00
N CYS A 39 -13.46 -10.20 14.73
CA CYS A 39 -13.07 -9.71 13.41
C CYS A 39 -13.15 -10.84 12.38
N VAL A 40 -12.47 -11.96 12.62
CA VAL A 40 -12.42 -13.11 11.71
C VAL A 40 -13.82 -13.67 11.48
N ALA A 41 -14.61 -13.89 12.55
CA ALA A 41 -15.95 -14.46 12.43
C ALA A 41 -16.87 -13.67 11.49
N CYS A 42 -16.85 -12.33 11.57
CA CYS A 42 -17.65 -11.49 10.68
C CYS A 42 -17.03 -11.37 9.27
N HIS A 43 -15.70 -11.18 9.20
CA HIS A 43 -15.01 -10.96 7.93
C HIS A 43 -14.84 -12.21 7.07
N THR A 44 -15.00 -13.41 7.62
CA THR A 44 -15.11 -14.65 6.82
C THR A 44 -16.30 -14.57 5.88
N GLU A 45 -17.41 -13.98 6.32
CA GLU A 45 -18.60 -13.79 5.49
C GLU A 45 -18.52 -12.55 4.60
N GLN A 46 -18.04 -11.43 5.14
CA GLN A 46 -18.03 -10.15 4.41
C GLN A 46 -16.88 -10.05 3.40
N THR A 47 -15.72 -10.60 3.73
CA THR A 47 -14.48 -10.49 2.95
C THR A 47 -13.68 -11.80 2.96
N PRO A 48 -14.24 -12.92 2.47
CA PRO A 48 -13.62 -14.25 2.56
C PRO A 48 -12.21 -14.29 1.94
N GLY A 49 -11.96 -13.50 0.89
CA GLY A 49 -10.64 -13.43 0.26
C GLY A 49 -9.56 -12.80 1.15
N ILE A 50 -9.92 -11.84 2.00
CA ILE A 50 -8.98 -11.23 2.96
C ILE A 50 -8.64 -12.24 4.05
N VAL A 51 -9.66 -12.88 4.62
CA VAL A 51 -9.48 -13.88 5.67
C VAL A 51 -8.67 -15.06 5.14
N GLY A 52 -9.01 -15.62 3.98
CA GLY A 52 -8.25 -16.71 3.39
C GLY A 52 -6.79 -16.37 3.07
N HIS A 53 -6.48 -15.12 2.70
CA HIS A 53 -5.08 -14.68 2.55
C HIS A 53 -4.35 -14.63 3.90
N TRP A 54 -5.02 -14.12 4.94
CA TRP A 54 -4.45 -14.06 6.29
C TRP A 54 -4.28 -15.44 6.92
N GLU A 55 -5.24 -16.35 6.77
CA GLU A 55 -5.17 -17.73 7.28
C GLU A 55 -3.94 -18.47 6.72
N GLY A 56 -3.59 -18.22 5.46
CA GLY A 56 -2.37 -18.78 4.83
C GLY A 56 -1.06 -18.08 5.24
N SER A 57 -1.11 -17.06 6.09
CA SER A 57 0.05 -16.25 6.48
C SER A 57 0.80 -16.81 7.68
N LYS A 58 2.08 -16.44 7.81
CA LYS A 58 2.85 -16.74 9.03
C LYS A 58 2.34 -15.94 10.24
N HIS A 59 1.63 -14.83 10.02
CA HIS A 59 1.03 -14.05 11.09
C HIS A 59 -0.11 -14.82 11.76
N ALA A 60 -1.00 -15.46 10.99
CA ALA A 60 -2.08 -16.30 11.54
C ALA A 60 -1.53 -17.50 12.33
N GLU A 61 -0.49 -18.16 11.83
CA GLU A 61 0.20 -19.24 12.55
C GLU A 61 0.81 -18.80 13.90
N LEU A 62 1.14 -17.51 14.04
CA LEU A 62 1.79 -16.95 15.23
C LEU A 62 0.83 -16.16 16.12
N GLY A 63 -0.48 -16.18 15.83
CA GLY A 63 -1.48 -15.49 16.64
C GLY A 63 -1.61 -13.99 16.37
N VAL A 64 -0.97 -13.46 15.32
CA VAL A 64 -1.10 -12.06 14.91
C VAL A 64 -2.32 -11.95 13.99
N GLY A 65 -3.45 -11.57 14.58
CA GLY A 65 -4.73 -11.44 13.90
C GLY A 65 -5.00 -10.05 13.33
N CYS A 66 -6.28 -9.81 13.02
CA CYS A 66 -6.73 -8.56 12.42
C CYS A 66 -6.51 -7.37 13.37
N TYR A 67 -6.94 -7.52 14.62
CA TYR A 67 -6.92 -6.44 15.61
C TYR A 67 -5.49 -6.09 16.04
N GLU A 68 -4.59 -7.08 16.12
CA GLU A 68 -3.19 -6.84 16.46
C GLU A 68 -2.48 -5.89 15.49
N CYS A 69 -2.92 -5.82 14.23
CA CYS A 69 -2.41 -4.89 13.23
C CYS A 69 -3.27 -3.63 13.06
N HIS A 70 -4.60 -3.78 13.11
CA HIS A 70 -5.52 -2.70 12.79
C HIS A 70 -5.96 -1.87 14.00
N LYS A 71 -5.64 -2.29 15.23
CA LYS A 71 -5.91 -1.50 16.43
C LYS A 71 -5.34 -0.11 16.26
N ALA A 72 -6.17 0.88 16.59
CA ALA A 72 -5.80 2.28 16.61
C ALA A 72 -6.09 2.88 18.00
N ASP A 73 -5.45 4.01 18.28
CA ASP A 73 -5.75 4.84 19.43
C ASP A 73 -6.69 5.99 19.03
N GLU A 74 -7.48 6.51 19.97
CA GLU A 74 -8.45 7.61 19.69
C GLU A 74 -7.82 8.87 19.10
N GLY A 75 -6.50 9.04 19.23
CA GLY A 75 -5.74 10.14 18.65
C GLY A 75 -5.32 9.95 17.19
N ASP A 76 -5.48 8.75 16.63
CA ASP A 76 -5.09 8.45 15.25
C ASP A 76 -6.04 9.11 14.25
N LEU A 77 -5.45 9.73 13.23
CA LEU A 77 -6.19 10.55 12.26
C LEU A 77 -7.20 9.73 11.44
N ASP A 78 -6.89 8.47 11.15
CA ASP A 78 -7.79 7.54 10.46
C ASP A 78 -8.47 6.52 11.39
N GLY A 79 -8.33 6.71 12.71
CA GLY A 79 -8.94 5.88 13.73
C GLY A 79 -10.46 6.07 13.81
N TRP A 80 -11.19 4.97 13.95
CA TRP A 80 -12.65 4.98 14.11
C TRP A 80 -13.17 3.73 14.82
N ASN A 81 -14.36 3.84 15.42
CA ASN A 81 -15.02 2.72 16.07
C ASN A 81 -15.73 1.84 15.03
N HIS A 82 -15.33 0.58 14.94
CA HIS A 82 -15.96 -0.45 14.14
C HIS A 82 -16.45 -1.58 15.03
N ASN A 83 -17.77 -1.65 15.25
CA ASN A 83 -18.43 -2.70 16.03
C ASN A 83 -17.86 -2.88 17.45
N GLY A 84 -17.50 -1.77 18.12
CA GLY A 84 -16.95 -1.79 19.48
C GLY A 84 -15.43 -1.81 19.55
N TYR A 85 -14.74 -2.00 18.42
CA TYR A 85 -13.28 -1.98 18.33
C TYR A 85 -12.81 -0.68 17.68
N PHE A 86 -11.81 -0.02 18.28
CA PHE A 86 -11.19 1.16 17.67
C PHE A 86 -10.06 0.74 16.73
N ILE A 87 -10.21 1.04 15.44
CA ILE A 87 -9.31 0.55 14.39
C ILE A 87 -8.95 1.65 13.38
N ALA A 88 -7.80 1.47 12.72
CA ALA A 88 -7.36 2.24 11.56
C ALA A 88 -7.42 1.37 10.30
N THR A 89 -7.71 1.99 9.14
CA THR A 89 -7.74 1.25 7.87
C THR A 89 -6.33 1.02 7.35
N ILE A 90 -5.43 1.98 7.56
CA ILE A 90 -4.09 1.97 6.99
C ILE A 90 -3.10 1.53 8.05
N VAL A 91 -2.64 0.28 7.96
CA VAL A 91 -1.49 -0.19 8.72
C VAL A 91 -0.21 0.38 8.10
N THR A 92 0.61 1.02 8.92
CA THR A 92 1.82 1.75 8.52
C THR A 92 3.11 1.01 8.96
N PRO A 93 4.28 1.47 8.50
CA PRO A 93 5.56 0.99 9.04
C PRO A 93 5.74 1.17 10.55
N LYS A 94 5.05 2.12 11.21
CA LYS A 94 5.11 2.24 12.68
C LYS A 94 4.40 1.08 13.37
N ASP A 95 3.24 0.67 12.87
CA ASP A 95 2.50 -0.49 13.38
C ASP A 95 3.32 -1.77 13.20
N CYS A 96 3.90 -1.94 12.01
CA CYS A 96 4.81 -3.06 11.71
C CYS A 96 6.03 -3.04 12.66
N GLY A 97 6.58 -1.85 12.92
CA GLY A 97 7.74 -1.64 13.78
C GLY A 97 7.51 -1.97 15.25
N GLY A 98 6.26 -2.14 15.70
CA GLY A 98 5.95 -2.66 17.03
C GLY A 98 6.54 -4.05 17.29
N CYS A 99 6.59 -4.89 16.24
CA CYS A 99 7.21 -6.22 16.28
C CYS A 99 8.48 -6.31 15.42
N HIS A 100 8.52 -5.64 14.27
CA HIS A 100 9.60 -5.65 13.28
C HIS A 100 10.43 -4.37 13.33
N LYS A 101 10.93 -4.04 14.52
CA LYS A 101 11.63 -2.78 14.77
C LYS A 101 12.84 -2.60 13.85
N HIS A 102 13.65 -3.65 13.72
CA HIS A 102 14.86 -3.63 12.92
C HIS A 102 14.55 -3.36 11.43
N GLU A 103 13.65 -4.13 10.83
CA GLU A 103 13.29 -4.00 9.43
C GLU A 103 12.61 -2.65 9.15
N SER A 104 11.78 -2.16 10.07
CA SER A 104 11.15 -0.84 9.95
C SER A 104 12.18 0.28 9.98
N GLU A 105 13.15 0.23 10.90
CA GLU A 105 14.25 1.20 10.99
C GLU A 105 15.14 1.19 9.74
N GLU A 106 15.54 0.01 9.26
CA GLU A 106 16.30 -0.11 8.00
C GLU A 106 15.53 0.47 6.82
N PHE A 107 14.24 0.15 6.72
CA PHE A 107 13.39 0.64 5.65
C PHE A 107 13.22 2.16 5.70
N GLN A 108 12.95 2.76 6.86
CA GLN A 108 12.80 4.22 7.00
C GLN A 108 14.06 5.00 6.56
N HIS A 109 15.26 4.43 6.74
CA HIS A 109 16.52 5.06 6.32
C HIS A 109 16.82 4.91 4.82
N SER A 110 16.14 3.99 4.13
CA SER A 110 16.38 3.67 2.72
C SER A 110 15.90 4.76 1.74
N HIS A 111 16.31 4.63 0.48
CA HIS A 111 15.74 5.41 -0.62
C HIS A 111 14.30 5.02 -0.96
N HIS A 112 13.92 3.75 -0.70
CA HIS A 112 12.56 3.26 -0.91
C HIS A 112 11.53 4.02 -0.06
N ALA A 113 11.83 4.27 1.22
CA ALA A 113 10.97 5.10 2.07
C ALA A 113 10.85 6.56 1.58
N LYS A 114 11.80 7.03 0.76
CA LYS A 114 11.77 8.37 0.14
C LYS A 114 11.18 8.35 -1.27
N GLY A 115 10.68 7.20 -1.75
CA GLY A 115 10.20 7.01 -3.13
C GLY A 115 9.12 8.02 -3.54
N GLY A 116 8.19 8.35 -2.63
CA GLY A 116 7.09 9.28 -2.89
C GLY A 116 7.54 10.74 -3.06
N ASN A 117 8.78 11.08 -2.68
CA ASN A 117 9.32 12.42 -2.86
C ASN A 117 9.44 12.79 -4.34
N ILE A 118 9.53 11.82 -5.25
CA ILE A 118 9.63 12.07 -6.69
C ILE A 118 8.45 12.89 -7.20
N LEU A 119 7.25 12.69 -6.64
CA LEU A 119 6.03 13.39 -7.06
C LEU A 119 6.13 14.92 -6.93
N HIS A 120 7.06 15.40 -6.12
CA HIS A 120 7.32 16.82 -5.92
C HIS A 120 8.78 17.16 -6.24
N SER A 121 9.29 16.57 -7.32
CA SER A 121 10.58 16.87 -7.93
C SER A 121 10.40 17.34 -9.38
N LEU A 122 11.44 17.93 -9.96
CA LEU A 122 11.46 18.29 -11.38
C LEU A 122 11.23 17.08 -12.30
N ASP A 123 11.58 15.87 -11.87
CA ASP A 123 11.38 14.65 -12.68
C ASP A 123 9.88 14.34 -12.85
N ASN A 124 9.04 14.63 -11.85
CA ASN A 124 7.59 14.49 -11.97
C ASN A 124 6.95 15.64 -12.76
N LEU A 125 7.58 16.83 -12.79
CA LEU A 125 7.10 17.95 -13.62
C LEU A 125 7.02 17.54 -15.10
N LEU A 126 8.04 16.84 -15.60
CA LEU A 126 8.03 16.38 -16.98
C LEU A 126 6.93 15.35 -17.23
N ALA A 127 6.78 14.37 -16.32
CA ALA A 127 5.75 13.33 -16.43
C ALA A 127 4.33 13.91 -16.49
N GLU A 128 4.05 14.95 -15.73
CA GLU A 128 2.69 15.50 -15.63
C GLU A 128 2.38 16.56 -16.68
N VAL A 129 3.38 17.34 -17.10
CA VAL A 129 3.23 18.35 -18.15
C VAL A 129 3.22 17.72 -19.54
N VAL A 130 4.08 16.71 -19.80
CA VAL A 130 4.20 16.08 -21.13
C VAL A 130 3.05 15.10 -21.41
N GLU A 131 2.61 14.33 -20.43
CA GLU A 131 1.48 13.37 -20.58
C GLU A 131 0.10 14.05 -20.55
N GLY A 132 0.07 15.39 -20.60
CA GLY A 132 -1.14 16.13 -20.92
C GLY A 132 -2.07 16.42 -19.74
N HIS A 133 -1.53 16.72 -18.55
CA HIS A 133 -2.33 17.43 -17.54
C HIS A 133 -2.73 18.80 -18.11
N ARG A 134 -3.98 18.92 -18.55
CA ARG A 134 -4.57 20.15 -19.10
C ARG A 134 -5.23 21.04 -18.03
N GLY A 135 -5.05 20.71 -16.74
CA GLY A 135 -5.54 21.48 -15.60
C GLY A 135 -4.44 22.31 -14.93
N ASP A 136 -4.81 23.11 -13.93
CA ASP A 136 -3.84 23.88 -13.14
C ASP A 136 -2.91 22.93 -12.36
N TRP A 137 -1.61 23.02 -12.64
CA TRP A 137 -0.54 22.34 -11.89
C TRP A 137 -0.39 22.98 -10.51
N GLU A 138 -1.06 22.45 -9.50
CA GLU A 138 -1.08 23.01 -8.14
C GLU A 138 0.04 22.45 -7.23
N VAL A 139 1.30 22.69 -7.62
CA VAL A 139 2.37 22.93 -6.63
C VAL A 139 2.38 24.43 -6.44
N GLN A 140 1.99 24.94 -5.26
CA GLN A 140 1.89 26.39 -5.02
C GLN A 140 3.09 27.16 -5.61
N ASP A 141 2.77 28.07 -6.53
CA ASP A 141 3.67 29.02 -7.17
C ASP A 141 4.37 29.89 -6.12
N PRO A 142 5.72 29.95 -6.08
CA PRO A 142 6.44 30.87 -5.21
C PRO A 142 6.16 32.37 -5.46
N HIS A 143 5.43 32.75 -6.51
CA HIS A 143 5.13 34.12 -6.90
C HIS A 143 3.65 34.51 -6.79
N ASN A 144 2.72 33.58 -6.49
CA ASN A 144 1.29 33.88 -6.33
C ASN A 144 0.66 33.13 -5.13
N PRO A 145 0.71 33.72 -3.92
CA PRO A 145 0.05 33.18 -2.73
C PRO A 145 -1.47 33.34 -2.85
N GLY A 146 -2.22 32.23 -2.99
CA GLY A 146 -3.65 32.31 -3.31
C GLY A 146 -4.53 31.07 -3.05
N GLN A 147 -4.51 30.06 -3.92
CA GLN A 147 -5.45 28.91 -3.99
C GLN A 147 -4.98 28.01 -5.16
N THR A 148 -5.09 26.67 -5.23
CA THR A 148 -5.82 25.60 -4.49
C THR A 148 -4.87 24.39 -4.26
N VAL A 149 -5.39 23.25 -3.76
CA VAL A 149 -4.63 22.03 -3.44
C VAL A 149 -5.25 20.79 -4.12
N LYS A 150 -4.62 20.27 -5.18
CA LYS A 150 -4.74 18.87 -5.60
C LYS A 150 -3.56 18.08 -5.04
N ILE A 151 -3.84 17.21 -4.06
CA ILE A 151 -2.81 16.57 -3.24
C ILE A 151 -1.88 15.65 -4.06
N ASN A 152 -2.29 15.17 -5.24
CA ASN A 152 -1.58 14.10 -5.95
C ASN A 152 -1.69 14.14 -7.49
N GLY A 153 -1.53 15.32 -8.12
CA GLY A 153 -1.32 15.39 -9.57
C GLY A 153 -2.50 14.92 -10.44
N SER A 154 -2.21 14.44 -11.65
CA SER A 154 -3.22 13.96 -12.61
C SER A 154 -3.72 12.53 -12.31
N SER A 155 -4.83 12.13 -12.95
CA SER A 155 -5.29 10.74 -12.92
C SER A 155 -4.27 9.75 -13.48
N PHE A 156 -3.38 10.19 -14.38
CA PHE A 156 -2.26 9.41 -14.91
C PHE A 156 -1.20 9.18 -13.83
N ALA A 157 -0.83 10.23 -13.08
CA ALA A 157 0.10 10.09 -11.97
C ALA A 157 -0.45 9.18 -10.86
N ASN A 158 -1.75 9.27 -10.56
CA ASN A 158 -2.42 8.37 -9.60
C ASN A 158 -2.34 6.89 -10.05
N SER A 159 -2.67 6.60 -11.30
CA SER A 159 -2.73 5.21 -11.78
C SER A 159 -1.36 4.64 -12.18
N GLY A 160 -0.37 5.48 -12.45
CA GLY A 160 0.98 5.10 -12.88
C GLY A 160 2.03 5.35 -11.80
N CYS A 161 2.57 6.57 -11.75
CA CYS A 161 3.70 6.95 -10.91
C CYS A 161 3.48 6.60 -9.43
N GLN A 162 2.30 6.91 -8.89
CA GLN A 162 1.97 6.68 -7.48
C GLN A 162 1.89 5.21 -7.12
N GLN A 163 1.52 4.33 -8.05
CA GLN A 163 1.41 2.89 -7.77
C GLN A 163 2.77 2.22 -7.56
N CYS A 164 3.84 2.86 -8.03
CA CYS A 164 5.23 2.48 -7.81
C CYS A 164 5.87 3.30 -6.67
N HIS A 165 5.81 4.63 -6.74
CA HIS A 165 6.55 5.52 -5.84
C HIS A 165 5.83 5.82 -4.53
N GLY A 166 4.49 5.81 -4.55
CA GLY A 166 3.64 6.14 -3.42
C GLY A 166 3.24 7.60 -3.41
N SER A 167 2.17 7.92 -2.69
CA SER A 167 1.56 9.24 -2.67
C SER A 167 1.34 9.77 -1.25
N GLN A 168 0.96 11.04 -1.11
CA GLN A 168 0.57 11.58 0.20
C GLN A 168 -0.83 11.10 0.52
N VAL A 169 -1.00 10.33 1.60
CA VAL A 169 -2.35 9.92 2.03
C VAL A 169 -3.10 11.17 2.51
N ALA A 170 -4.33 11.32 2.04
CA ALA A 170 -5.22 12.40 2.44
C ALA A 170 -6.60 11.90 2.87
N ILE A 171 -7.17 12.61 3.83
CA ILE A 171 -8.55 12.45 4.30
C ILE A 171 -9.35 13.66 3.85
N LEU A 172 -10.65 13.50 3.65
CA LEU A 172 -11.58 14.58 3.35
C LEU A 172 -12.02 15.30 4.63
N ASP A 173 -12.03 16.63 4.61
CA ASP A 173 -12.76 17.43 5.60
C ASP A 173 -14.27 17.46 5.28
N GLU A 174 -15.06 18.03 6.19
CA GLU A 174 -16.52 18.17 6.06
C GLU A 174 -16.99 18.89 4.78
N ASN A 175 -16.11 19.65 4.12
CA ASN A 175 -16.38 20.38 2.88
C ASN A 175 -15.80 19.68 1.63
N ASP A 176 -15.48 18.39 1.72
CA ASP A 176 -14.88 17.60 0.65
C ASP A 176 -13.47 18.05 0.23
N LYS A 177 -12.81 18.87 1.06
CA LYS A 177 -11.43 19.28 0.79
C LYS A 177 -10.46 18.20 1.27
N PRO A 178 -9.54 17.74 0.42
CA PRO A 178 -8.51 16.81 0.85
C PRO A 178 -7.48 17.52 1.74
N ILE A 179 -7.10 16.86 2.84
CA ILE A 179 -6.09 17.34 3.78
C ILE A 179 -5.11 16.21 4.11
N SER A 180 -3.81 16.55 4.18
CA SER A 180 -2.71 15.65 4.54
C SER A 180 -1.78 16.35 5.53
N PRO A 181 -1.16 15.65 6.48
CA PRO A 181 -0.20 16.25 7.41
C PRO A 181 1.16 16.51 6.74
N TRP A 182 1.30 16.17 5.46
CA TRP A 182 2.53 16.38 4.71
C TRP A 182 2.47 17.67 3.90
N THR A 183 3.59 18.39 3.88
CA THR A 183 3.81 19.52 2.97
C THR A 183 5.05 19.24 2.14
N LEU A 184 4.88 19.28 0.81
CA LEU A 184 5.94 19.02 -0.16
C LEU A 184 6.15 20.25 -1.03
N LYS A 185 7.40 20.74 -1.09
CA LYS A 185 7.81 21.92 -1.86
C LYS A 185 9.05 21.59 -2.68
N ILE A 186 9.23 22.24 -3.82
CA ILE A 186 10.46 22.15 -4.59
C ILE A 186 11.45 23.19 -4.04
N ASP A 187 12.66 22.77 -3.70
CA ASP A 187 13.75 23.66 -3.36
C ASP A 187 14.16 24.50 -4.59
N LYS A 188 14.27 25.82 -4.40
CA LYS A 188 14.61 26.79 -5.43
C LYS A 188 16.05 26.67 -5.92
N GLU A 189 16.95 26.08 -5.11
CA GLU A 189 18.38 26.04 -5.41
C GLU A 189 18.82 24.73 -6.08
N GLY A 190 18.00 23.67 -6.04
CA GLY A 190 18.38 22.36 -6.57
C GLY A 190 17.25 21.46 -7.09
N GLY A 191 16.01 21.92 -7.14
CA GLY A 191 14.90 21.15 -7.72
C GLY A 191 14.47 19.91 -6.93
N LYS A 192 14.99 19.74 -5.71
CA LYS A 192 14.71 18.60 -4.82
C LYS A 192 13.44 18.85 -4.01
N ALA A 193 12.73 17.76 -3.69
CA ALA A 193 11.57 17.82 -2.80
C ALA A 193 12.00 18.09 -1.35
N VAL A 194 11.51 19.19 -0.78
CA VAL A 194 11.50 19.49 0.65
C VAL A 194 10.20 18.96 1.23
N VAL A 195 10.30 17.91 2.05
CA VAL A 195 9.16 17.17 2.61
C VAL A 195 9.10 17.38 4.11
N THR A 196 8.02 17.97 4.59
CA THR A 196 7.79 18.30 6.01
C THR A 196 6.49 17.67 6.51
N PHE A 197 6.43 17.37 7.81
CA PHE A 197 5.27 16.75 8.46
C PHE A 197 4.79 17.63 9.61
N ASP A 198 3.49 17.92 9.65
CA ASP A 198 2.79 18.61 10.72
C ASP A 198 1.31 18.16 10.76
N ASP A 199 0.93 17.45 11.83
CA ASP A 199 -0.43 16.93 12.00
C ASP A 199 -1.35 17.85 12.81
N THR A 200 -0.87 19.00 13.28
CA THR A 200 -1.61 19.87 14.20
C THR A 200 -2.91 20.40 13.59
N THR A 201 -2.91 20.64 12.28
CA THR A 201 -4.09 21.11 11.55
C THR A 201 -5.12 20.00 11.39
N LEU A 202 -4.68 18.76 11.08
CA LEU A 202 -5.59 17.63 10.90
C LEU A 202 -6.25 17.23 12.22
N LYS A 203 -5.54 17.30 13.35
CA LYS A 203 -6.10 17.02 14.68
C LYS A 203 -7.22 17.99 15.08
N LYS A 204 -7.28 19.17 14.47
CA LYS A 204 -8.34 20.18 14.71
C LYS A 204 -9.41 20.19 13.61
N ALA A 205 -9.15 19.53 12.49
CA ALA A 205 -10.06 19.51 11.35
C ALA A 205 -11.27 18.62 11.65
N LYS A 206 -12.44 19.05 11.18
CA LYS A 206 -13.63 18.19 11.17
C LYS A 206 -13.58 17.30 9.94
N LEU A 207 -13.29 16.03 10.16
CA LEU A 207 -13.15 15.04 9.10
C LEU A 207 -14.52 14.56 8.61
N LYS A 208 -14.67 14.41 7.29
CA LYS A 208 -15.82 13.75 6.70
C LYS A 208 -15.74 12.26 6.96
N LYS A 209 -16.82 11.71 7.50
CA LYS A 209 -16.96 10.30 7.87
C LYS A 209 -18.16 9.70 7.15
N ASN A 210 -18.12 8.39 6.90
CA ASN A 210 -19.30 7.67 6.43
C ASN A 210 -20.32 7.45 7.58
N LYS A 211 -21.41 6.73 7.29
CA LYS A 211 -22.47 6.46 8.27
C LYS A 211 -21.97 5.63 9.46
N GLU A 212 -20.93 4.84 9.25
CA GLU A 212 -20.28 3.99 10.24
C GLU A 212 -19.19 4.74 11.03
N GLY A 213 -18.95 6.03 10.76
CA GLY A 213 -17.97 6.84 11.46
C GLY A 213 -16.53 6.71 10.94
N LYS A 214 -16.31 5.97 9.84
CA LYS A 214 -15.00 5.83 9.17
C LYS A 214 -14.62 7.11 8.43
N PRO A 215 -13.43 7.70 8.67
CA PRO A 215 -12.90 8.80 7.87
C PRO A 215 -12.82 8.45 6.38
N LEU A 216 -13.25 9.38 5.53
CA LEU A 216 -13.19 9.20 4.09
C LEU A 216 -11.84 9.63 3.55
N PHE A 217 -11.10 8.69 2.95
CA PHE A 217 -9.88 9.00 2.24
C PHE A 217 -10.16 9.62 0.88
N HIS A 218 -9.30 10.54 0.44
CA HIS A 218 -9.38 11.08 -0.91
C HIS A 218 -8.91 10.02 -1.93
N HIS A 219 -9.75 9.74 -2.91
CA HIS A 219 -9.57 8.64 -3.87
C HIS A 219 -8.31 8.75 -4.76
N GLU A 220 -7.79 9.95 -4.98
CA GLU A 220 -6.51 10.14 -5.68
C GLU A 220 -5.27 9.86 -4.80
N THR A 221 -5.49 9.48 -3.54
CA THR A 221 -4.41 9.26 -2.57
C THR A 221 -4.45 7.87 -1.96
N TRP A 222 -5.62 7.24 -1.99
CA TRP A 222 -5.89 5.94 -1.42
C TRP A 222 -6.98 5.23 -2.23
N PRO A 223 -6.84 3.93 -2.57
CA PRO A 223 -5.80 2.99 -2.13
C PRO A 223 -4.45 3.15 -2.84
N ASN A 224 -3.36 3.14 -2.06
CA ASN A 224 -2.00 3.25 -2.59
C ASN A 224 -1.03 2.29 -1.87
N THR A 225 -0.19 1.60 -2.65
CA THR A 225 0.84 0.66 -2.17
C THR A 225 2.23 0.98 -2.70
N GLY A 226 2.42 2.20 -3.21
CA GLY A 226 3.74 2.61 -3.69
C GLY A 226 4.74 2.68 -2.54
N ILE A 227 5.99 2.38 -2.86
CA ILE A 227 7.02 2.01 -1.89
C ILE A 227 7.29 3.11 -0.86
N GLY A 228 7.19 4.39 -1.27
CA GLY A 228 7.45 5.57 -0.45
C GLY A 228 6.21 6.39 -0.10
N ARG A 229 5.02 5.75 -0.01
CA ARG A 229 3.76 6.39 0.44
C ARG A 229 3.94 7.19 1.73
N LEU A 230 3.43 8.42 1.80
CA LEU A 230 3.55 9.24 3.00
C LEU A 230 2.28 9.07 3.87
N ASN A 231 2.44 8.45 5.05
CA ASN A 231 1.32 8.03 5.90
C ASN A 231 0.88 9.12 6.89
N LEU A 232 -0.36 9.04 7.38
CA LEU A 232 -0.95 10.05 8.27
C LEU A 232 -0.25 10.15 9.64
N ASP A 233 0.38 9.08 10.09
CA ASP A 233 1.14 9.01 11.34
C ASP A 233 2.57 9.58 11.22
N GLY A 234 2.97 10.08 10.05
CA GLY A 234 4.30 10.62 9.78
C GLY A 234 5.35 9.57 9.40
N SER A 235 4.99 8.28 9.35
CA SER A 235 5.86 7.24 8.81
C SER A 235 5.91 7.29 7.28
N ARG A 236 6.99 6.75 6.70
CA ARG A 236 7.16 6.72 5.25
C ARG A 236 7.19 5.30 4.68
N GLY A 237 6.47 5.12 3.59
CA GLY A 237 6.40 3.94 2.76
C GLY A 237 5.31 2.92 3.11
N SER A 238 5.32 1.82 2.36
CA SER A 238 4.35 0.73 2.45
C SER A 238 5.05 -0.61 2.56
N CYS A 239 5.02 -1.24 3.75
CA CYS A 239 5.62 -2.57 3.96
C CYS A 239 4.96 -3.66 3.11
N SER A 240 3.73 -3.44 2.63
CA SER A 240 3.03 -4.37 1.73
C SER A 240 3.45 -4.28 0.27
N ALA A 241 4.40 -3.41 -0.10
CA ALA A 241 4.86 -3.27 -1.48
C ALA A 241 5.61 -4.51 -1.97
N CYS A 242 6.34 -5.21 -1.08
CA CYS A 242 7.16 -6.37 -1.46
C CYS A 242 6.54 -7.73 -1.09
N HIS A 243 5.96 -7.82 0.11
CA HIS A 243 5.22 -9.00 0.55
C HIS A 243 3.78 -8.56 0.83
N SER A 244 2.95 -8.67 -0.20
CA SER A 244 1.59 -8.12 -0.21
C SER A 244 0.77 -8.56 1.01
N ARG A 245 -0.16 -7.70 1.42
CA ARG A 245 -1.20 -8.08 2.38
C ARG A 245 -2.19 -9.06 1.72
N HIS A 246 -2.82 -9.98 2.44
CA HIS A 246 -2.72 -10.24 3.88
C HIS A 246 -1.92 -11.52 4.19
N ASP A 247 -1.25 -12.12 3.20
CA ASP A 247 -0.42 -13.31 3.41
C ASP A 247 1.00 -12.98 3.88
N PHE A 248 1.49 -11.77 3.56
CA PHE A 248 2.79 -11.23 4.00
C PHE A 248 3.97 -12.19 3.78
N SER A 249 3.96 -12.91 2.66
CA SER A 249 4.92 -13.98 2.39
C SER A 249 6.34 -13.47 2.15
N PRO A 250 7.33 -13.81 2.99
CA PRO A 250 8.73 -13.47 2.74
C PRO A 250 9.27 -14.19 1.50
N ARG A 251 8.68 -15.35 1.12
CA ARG A 251 9.00 -16.01 -0.14
C ARG A 251 8.67 -15.09 -1.31
N ARG A 252 7.47 -14.47 -1.33
CA ARG A 252 7.07 -13.52 -2.39
C ARG A 252 8.03 -12.34 -2.48
N ALA A 253 8.41 -11.74 -1.35
CA ALA A 253 9.35 -10.62 -1.35
C ALA A 253 10.74 -10.98 -1.90
N ARG A 254 11.13 -12.25 -1.86
CA ARG A 254 12.41 -12.76 -2.40
C ARG A 254 12.31 -13.20 -3.87
N GLN A 255 11.14 -13.12 -4.50
CA GLN A 255 10.99 -13.42 -5.92
C GLN A 255 11.30 -12.18 -6.78
N PRO A 256 12.13 -12.29 -7.83
CA PRO A 256 12.45 -11.16 -8.70
C PRO A 256 11.22 -10.58 -9.42
N GLU A 257 10.17 -11.39 -9.63
CA GLU A 257 8.88 -10.98 -10.20
C GLU A 257 8.24 -9.85 -9.40
N ASN A 258 8.41 -9.87 -8.08
CA ASN A 258 7.79 -8.88 -7.22
C ASN A 258 8.45 -7.49 -7.37
N CYS A 259 9.76 -7.45 -7.63
CA CYS A 259 10.49 -6.21 -7.93
C CYS A 259 10.06 -5.62 -9.28
N GLY A 260 9.74 -6.50 -10.23
CA GLY A 260 9.31 -6.15 -11.59
C GLY A 260 7.97 -5.42 -11.69
N LYS A 261 7.23 -5.24 -10.58
CA LYS A 261 6.08 -4.31 -10.55
C LYS A 261 6.50 -2.86 -10.81
N CYS A 262 7.71 -2.49 -10.35
CA CYS A 262 8.20 -1.11 -10.41
C CYS A 262 9.54 -0.99 -11.17
N HIS A 263 10.39 -2.01 -11.09
CA HIS A 263 11.72 -2.02 -11.72
C HIS A 263 11.67 -2.68 -13.10
N LEU A 264 10.97 -2.04 -14.02
CA LEU A 264 10.73 -2.50 -15.38
C LEU A 264 10.67 -1.30 -16.33
N GLY A 265 10.64 -1.58 -17.63
CA GLY A 265 10.33 -0.57 -18.64
C GLY A 265 11.52 0.32 -19.02
N PRO A 266 11.28 1.34 -19.86
CA PRO A 266 12.34 2.05 -20.57
C PRO A 266 13.17 3.00 -19.69
N ASP A 267 12.64 3.45 -18.57
CA ASP A 267 13.29 4.36 -17.62
C ASP A 267 14.32 3.65 -16.74
N HIS A 268 14.02 2.40 -16.34
CA HIS A 268 14.94 1.57 -15.59
C HIS A 268 14.62 0.06 -15.73
N PRO A 269 15.17 -0.61 -16.75
CA PRO A 269 14.79 -1.99 -17.13
C PRO A 269 15.50 -3.06 -16.30
N GLN A 270 15.51 -2.96 -14.96
CA GLN A 270 16.26 -3.93 -14.14
C GLN A 270 15.67 -5.34 -14.22
N LYS A 271 14.35 -5.50 -14.32
CA LYS A 271 13.70 -6.81 -14.47
C LYS A 271 14.12 -7.48 -15.78
N GLU A 272 14.04 -6.77 -16.90
CA GLU A 272 14.43 -7.26 -18.22
C GLU A 272 15.92 -7.63 -18.26
N ILE A 273 16.78 -6.76 -17.70
CA ILE A 273 18.22 -7.04 -17.60
C ILE A 273 18.48 -8.32 -16.78
N TYR A 274 17.79 -8.48 -15.64
CA TYR A 274 17.93 -9.67 -14.81
C TYR A 274 17.48 -10.93 -15.54
N GLU A 275 16.31 -10.88 -16.17
CA GLU A 275 15.69 -12.02 -16.87
C GLU A 275 16.52 -12.53 -18.04
N GLU A 276 17.18 -11.64 -18.77
CA GLU A 276 18.05 -11.99 -19.90
C GLU A 276 19.48 -12.35 -19.46
N SER A 277 19.83 -12.10 -18.19
CA SER A 277 21.13 -12.49 -17.65
C SER A 277 21.22 -14.00 -17.38
N LYS A 278 22.45 -14.51 -17.30
CA LYS A 278 22.69 -15.90 -16.86
C LYS A 278 22.17 -16.18 -15.45
N HIS A 279 22.10 -15.17 -14.57
CA HIS A 279 21.52 -15.32 -13.23
C HIS A 279 20.01 -15.58 -13.31
N GLY A 280 19.28 -14.79 -14.11
CA GLY A 280 17.84 -14.96 -14.29
C GLY A 280 17.47 -16.25 -15.00
N VAL A 281 18.26 -16.68 -15.99
CA VAL A 281 18.10 -18.00 -16.62
C VAL A 281 18.32 -19.12 -15.59
N ALA A 282 19.43 -19.11 -14.86
CA ALA A 282 19.73 -20.13 -13.85
C ALA A 282 18.74 -20.16 -12.68
N TYR A 283 18.06 -19.05 -12.39
CA TYR A 283 17.00 -19.01 -11.37
C TYR A 283 15.71 -19.71 -11.83
N ARG A 284 15.43 -19.73 -13.14
CA ARG A 284 14.19 -20.30 -13.71
C ARG A 284 14.36 -21.75 -14.17
N ASP A 285 15.58 -22.18 -14.45
CA ASP A 285 15.95 -23.58 -14.78
C ASP A 285 15.71 -24.51 -13.57
#